data_AF-A0A9E2U5F1-F1
#
_entry.id   AF-A0A9E2U5F1-F1
#
_cell.length_a   1.000
_cell.length_b   1.000
_cell.length_c   1.000
_cell.angle_alpha   90.00
_cell.angle_beta   90.00
_cell.angle_gamma   90.00
#
_symmetry.space_group_name_H-M   'P 1'
#
loop_
_entity.id
_entity.type
_entity.pdbx_description
1 polymer ?
#
loop_
_entity_poly.entity_id
_entity_poly.type
_entity_poly.pdbx_seq_one_letter_code
_entity_poly.pdbx_strand_id
1 'polypeptide(L)' 'MHGGAWTSGDRFNNVAIAEYLAARGIVVLSIDFRMPPAARYPETVADVNFGIRFLKTNAERFATRSELVGGL' A
#
# COMPACT_ATOMS: atom_id res chain seq x y z
N MET A 1 -1.65 -1.07 -4.04
CA MET A 1 -2.93 -1.17 -3.32
C MET A 1 -3.68 -2.38 -3.83
N HIS A 2 -4.53 -3.01 -3.01
CA HIS A 2 -5.39 -4.05 -3.56
C HIS A 2 -6.47 -3.44 -4.45
N GLY A 3 -6.99 -4.24 -5.39
CA GLY A 3 -8.15 -3.89 -6.21
C GLY A 3 -9.45 -4.03 -5.41
N GLY A 4 -10.53 -4.42 -6.08
CA GLY A 4 -11.82 -4.62 -5.40
C GLY A 4 -12.69 -3.37 -5.32
N ALA A 5 -12.49 -2.43 -6.25
CA ALA A 5 -13.35 -1.26 -6.47
C ALA A 5 -13.63 -0.42 -5.21
N TRP A 6 -12.65 -0.34 -4.29
CA TRP A 6 -12.73 0.40 -3.03
C TRP A 6 -13.75 -0.13 -2.01
N THR A 7 -14.27 -1.34 -2.22
CA THR A 7 -15.33 -1.93 -1.40
C THR A 7 -15.05 -3.37 -0.97
N SER A 8 -13.95 -3.96 -1.43
CA SER A 8 -13.58 -5.35 -1.12
C SER A 8 -12.09 -5.59 -1.22
N GLY A 9 -11.65 -6.71 -0.64
CA GLY A 9 -10.26 -7.15 -0.61
C GLY A 9 -9.51 -6.71 0.64
N ASP A 10 -8.25 -7.14 0.72
CA ASP A 10 -7.33 -6.80 1.80
C ASP A 10 -5.87 -6.80 1.29
N ARG A 11 -4.92 -6.58 2.21
CA ARG A 11 -3.48 -6.59 1.94
C ARG A 11 -2.95 -7.89 1.31
N PHE A 12 -3.71 -9.00 1.33
CA PHE A 12 -3.30 -10.30 0.79
C PHE A 12 -3.77 -10.56 -0.65
N ASN A 13 -4.69 -9.76 -1.19
CA ASN A 13 -5.20 -9.94 -2.56
C ASN A 13 -4.11 -9.99 -3.65
N ASN A 14 -2.98 -9.31 -3.44
CA ASN A 14 -1.90 -9.20 -4.42
C ASN A 14 -0.61 -9.91 -3.99
N VAL A 15 -0.67 -10.93 -3.11
CA VAL A 15 0.52 -11.62 -2.57
C VAL A 15 1.47 -12.09 -3.67
N ALA A 16 0.96 -12.74 -4.72
CA ALA A 16 1.81 -13.23 -5.81
C ALA A 16 2.61 -12.11 -6.51
N ILE A 17 1.99 -10.94 -6.71
CA ILE A 17 2.66 -9.77 -7.31
C ILE A 17 3.65 -9.19 -6.31
N ALA A 18 3.27 -9.07 -5.03
CA ALA A 18 4.13 -8.54 -3.98
C ALA A 18 5.39 -9.39 -3.79
N GLU A 19 5.25 -10.71 -3.72
CA GLU A 19 6.37 -11.66 -3.60
C GLU A 19 7.26 -11.64 -4.84
N TYR A 20 6.68 -11.57 -6.04
CA TYR A 20 7.44 -11.46 -7.28
C TYR A 20 8.34 -10.22 -7.33
N LEU A 21 7.83 -9.07 -6.87
CA LEU A 21 8.58 -7.81 -6.78
C LEU A 21 9.62 -7.85 -5.66
N ALA A 22 9.24 -8.35 -4.48
CA ALA A 22 10.14 -8.49 -3.34
C ALA A 22 11.35 -9.39 -3.64
N ALA A 23 11.13 -10.50 -4.35
CA ALA A 23 12.19 -11.39 -4.82
C ALA A 23 13.21 -10.72 -5.76
N ARG A 24 12.89 -9.54 -6.30
CA ARG A 24 13.76 -8.74 -7.20
C ARG A 24 14.35 -7.51 -6.51
N GLY A 25 14.28 -7.45 -5.18
CA GLY A 25 14.84 -6.35 -4.40
C GLY A 25 13.98 -5.08 -4.36
N ILE A 26 12.70 -5.17 -4.75
CA ILE A 26 11.76 -4.05 -4.63
C ILE A 26 11.00 -4.17 -3.32
N VAL A 27 11.08 -3.16 -2.45
CA VAL A 27 10.29 -3.10 -1.23
C VAL A 27 8.82 -2.88 -1.57
N VAL A 28 7.95 -3.77 -1.09
CA VAL A 28 6.50 -3.68 -1.28
C VAL A 28 5.81 -3.44 0.05
N LEU A 29 5.02 -2.36 0.13
CA LEU A 29 4.13 -2.10 1.25
C LEU A 29 2.68 -2.40 0.84
N SER A 30 2.18 -3.56 1.21
CA SER A 30 0.75 -3.89 1.10
C SER A 30 -0.01 -3.35 2.31
N ILE A 31 -0.99 -2.48 2.08
CA ILE A 31 -1.78 -1.83 3.13
C ILE A 31 -3.23 -2.30 3.09
N ASP A 32 -3.85 -2.32 4.27
CA ASP A 32 -5.31 -2.26 4.38
C ASP A 32 -5.74 -0.80 4.48
N PHE A 33 -6.90 -0.49 3.92
CA PHE A 33 -7.54 0.82 4.05
C PHE A 33 -9.02 0.63 4.38
N ARG A 34 -9.61 1.63 5.04
CA ARG A 34 -11.04 1.55 5.38
C ARG A 34 -11.89 1.66 4.11
N MET A 35 -12.96 0.87 4.07
CA MET A 35 -13.91 0.78 2.95
C MET A 35 -15.35 0.93 3.44
N PRO A 36 -16.34 1.20 2.56
CA PRO A 36 -17.74 1.21 2.94
C PRO A 36 -18.17 -0.13 3.56
N PRO A 37 -19.07 -0.12 4.56
CA PRO A 37 -19.76 1.05 5.13
C PRO A 37 -18.96 1.81 6.21
N ALA A 38 -17.76 1.32 6.58
CA ALA A 38 -16.97 1.89 7.69
C ALA A 38 -16.27 3.22 7.35
N ALA A 39 -16.03 3.49 6.07
CA ALA A 39 -15.47 4.74 5.59
C ALA A 39 -16.04 5.09 4.21
N ARG A 40 -16.07 6.38 3.91
CA ARG A 40 -16.49 6.92 2.61
C ARG A 40 -15.39 7.80 2.03
N TYR A 41 -15.49 8.16 0.76
CA TYR A 41 -14.61 9.19 0.20
C TYR A 41 -14.71 10.48 1.05
N PRO A 42 -13.58 11.12 1.43
CA PRO A 42 -12.19 10.83 1.02
C PRO A 42 -11.38 9.98 2.03
N GLU A 43 -11.99 9.42 3.08
CA GLU A 43 -11.27 8.73 4.17
C GLU A 43 -10.44 7.54 3.68
N THR A 44 -10.98 6.75 2.74
CA THR A 44 -10.25 5.65 2.11
C THR A 44 -8.97 6.14 1.42
N VAL A 45 -9.05 7.26 0.70
CA VAL A 45 -7.89 7.86 0.01
C VAL A 45 -6.92 8.45 1.04
N ALA A 46 -7.43 8.97 2.16
CA ALA A 46 -6.59 9.44 3.25
C ALA A 46 -5.75 8.30 3.82
N ASP A 47 -6.32 7.12 4.07
CA ASP A 47 -5.59 5.95 4.57
C ASP A 47 -4.44 5.54 3.64
N VAL A 48 -4.69 5.56 2.32
CA VAL A 48 -3.66 5.33 1.31
C VAL A 48 -2.53 6.35 1.38
N ASN A 49 -2.87 7.64 1.50
CA ASN A 49 -1.90 8.71 1.65
C ASN A 49 -1.08 8.58 2.94
N PHE A 50 -1.70 8.14 4.04
CA PHE A 50 -0.99 7.80 5.27
C PHE A 50 0.00 6.65 5.05
N GLY A 51 -0.39 5.60 4.33
CA GLY A 51 0.51 4.49 3.98
C GLY A 51 1.73 4.94 3.16
N ILE A 52 1.52 5.79 2.15
CA ILE A 52 2.61 6.37 1.34
C ILE A 52 3.54 7.22 2.22
N ARG A 53 2.97 8.08 3.06
CA ARG A 53 3.77 8.93 3.97
C ARG A 53 4.56 8.08 4.97
N PHE A 54 3.94 7.03 5.51
CA PHE A 54 4.61 6.09 6.40
C PHE A 54 5.84 5.47 5.74
N LEU A 55 5.71 4.96 4.51
CA LEU A 55 6.85 4.37 3.79
C LEU A 55 7.95 5.40 3.54
N LYS A 56 7.59 6.62 3.11
CA LYS A 56 8.57 7.69 2.88
C LYS A 56 9.31 8.10 4.15
N THR A 57 8.60 8.29 5.26
CA THR A 57 9.19 8.65 6.56
C THR A 57 10.06 7.54 7.14
N ASN A 58 9.81 6.27 6.79
CA ASN A 58 10.53 5.11 7.31
C ASN A 58 11.41 4.43 6.25
N ALA A 59 11.76 5.10 5.14
CA ALA A 59 12.40 4.47 4.00
C ALA A 59 13.72 3.77 4.39
N GLU A 60 14.56 4.41 5.19
CA GLU A 60 15.82 3.85 5.67
C GLU A 60 15.61 2.59 6.51
N ARG A 61 14.59 2.56 7.36
CA ARG A 61 14.23 1.39 8.18
C ARG A 61 13.93 0.16 7.33
N PHE A 62 13.40 0.35 6.13
CA PHE A 62 13.07 -0.72 5.20
C PHE A 62 14.11 -0.90 4.09
N ALA A 63 15.31 -0.32 4.24
CA ALA A 63 16.38 -0.37 3.24
C ALA A 63 15.95 0.09 1.84
N THR A 64 15.08 1.11 1.78
CA THR A 64 14.64 1.76 0.54
C THR A 64 14.89 3.27 0.60
N ARG A 65 14.49 3.98 -0.46
CA ARG A 65 14.69 5.42 -0.62
C ARG A 65 13.38 6.15 -0.85
N SER A 66 13.20 7.29 -0.18
CA SER A 66 11.93 8.03 -0.17
C SER A 66 11.52 8.60 -1.54
N GLU A 67 12.51 8.84 -2.40
CA GLU A 67 12.36 9.30 -3.78
C GLU A 67 11.93 8.19 -4.76
N LEU A 68 12.04 6.92 -4.37
CA LEU A 68 11.69 5.76 -5.21
C LEU A 68 10.35 5.12 -4.85
N VAL A 69 9.43 5.88 -4.28
CA VAL A 69 8.10 5.37 -3.89
C VAL A 69 7.09 5.58 -5.02
N GLY A 70 6.53 4.49 -5.53
CA GLY A 70 5.45 4.46 -6.53
C GLY A 70 4.25 3.63 -6.07
N GLY A 71 3.11 3.81 -6.74
CA GLY A 71 1.89 3.05 -6.51
C GLY A 71 1.58 2.12 -7.69
N LEU A 72 1.04 0.94 -7.37
CA LEU A 72 0.55 -0.06 -8.31
C LEU A 72 -0.79 -0.61 -7.80
#